data_AF-K9WDG1-F1
#
_entry.id   AF-K9WDG1-F1
#
_cell.length_a   1.000
_cell.length_b   1.000
_cell.length_c   1.000
_cell.angle_alpha   90.00
_cell.angle_beta   90.00
_cell.angle_gamma   90.00
#
_symmetry.space_group_name_H-M   'P 1'
#
loop_
_entity.id
_entity.type
_entity.pdbx_description
1 polymer ?
#
loop_
_entity_poly.entity_id
_entity_poly.type
_entity_poly.pdbx_seq_one_letter_code
_entity_poly.pdbx_strand_id
1 'polypeptide(L)' 'MKHNWIKFVFDRNTYVVNLDGISSFACAENGRLMFSLPHGKVPVVIHPQNNPEAYRQLLEYIEQTTGQSLSGGRKG' A
#
# COMPACT_ATOMS: atom_id res chain seq x y z
N MET A 1 -18.21 6.55 -8.72
CA MET A 1 -17.26 6.57 -7.59
C MET A 1 -16.34 5.37 -7.76
N LYS A 2 -15.02 5.56 -7.86
CA LYS A 2 -14.09 4.43 -7.91
C LYS A 2 -14.05 3.80 -6.52
N HIS A 3 -14.17 2.48 -6.46
CA HIS A 3 -14.06 1.73 -5.22
C HIS A 3 -12.58 1.42 -4.99
N ASN A 4 -11.92 2.20 -4.12
CA ASN A 4 -10.51 2.05 -3.80
C ASN A 4 -10.29 0.93 -2.77
N TRP A 5 -10.85 -0.25 -3.03
CA TRP A 5 -10.74 -1.40 -2.13
C TRP A 5 -9.66 -2.36 -2.64
N ILE A 6 -8.73 -2.71 -1.77
CA ILE A 6 -7.69 -3.69 -2.06
C ILE A 6 -7.93 -4.99 -1.28
N LYS A 7 -7.52 -6.11 -1.88
CA LYS A 7 -7.51 -7.42 -1.23
C LYS A 7 -6.10 -8.00 -1.28
N PHE A 8 -5.59 -8.48 -0.15
CA PHE A 8 -4.24 -9.03 -0.05
C PHE A 8 -4.12 -10.03 1.10
N VAL A 9 -3.04 -10.82 1.08
CA VAL A 9 -2.71 -11.75 2.17
C VAL A 9 -1.62 -11.12 3.02
N PHE A 10 -1.87 -11.05 4.33
CA PHE A 10 -0.92 -10.57 5.33
C PHE A 10 -1.07 -11.45 6.58
N ASP A 11 0.04 -11.85 7.19
CA ASP A 11 0.04 -12.73 8.37
C ASP A 11 -0.95 -13.91 8.28
N ARG A 12 -0.88 -14.65 7.17
CA ARG A 12 -1.74 -15.82 6.83
C ARG A 12 -3.24 -15.55 6.74
N ASN A 13 -3.67 -14.31 6.87
CA ASN A 13 -5.05 -13.88 6.78
C ASN A 13 -5.29 -13.09 5.49
N THR A 14 -6.51 -13.17 4.96
CA THR A 14 -6.94 -12.36 3.83
C THR A 14 -7.59 -11.09 4.36
N TYR A 15 -7.07 -9.94 3.94
CA TYR A 15 -7.60 -8.63 4.30
C TYR A 15 -8.31 -8.01 3.10
N VAL A 16 -9.34 -7.21 3.41
CA VAL A 16 -10.04 -6.34 2.48
C VAL A 16 -10.06 -4.95 3.11
N VAL A 17 -9.42 -3.99 2.47
CA VAL A 17 -9.18 -2.65 3.04
C VAL A 17 -9.66 -1.58 2.07
N ASN A 18 -10.40 -0.59 2.59
CA ASN A 18 -10.69 0.64 1.87
C ASN A 18 -9.52 1.61 2.01
N LEU A 19 -8.89 1.98 0.89
CA LEU A 19 -7.75 2.90 0.87
C LEU A 19 -8.13 4.32 1.31
N ASP A 20 -9.38 4.74 1.13
CA ASP A 20 -9.86 6.05 1.58
C ASP A 20 -9.86 6.17 3.12
N GLY A 21 -9.82 5.04 3.83
CA GLY A 21 -9.75 4.98 5.29
C GLY A 21 -8.34 4.87 5.86
N ILE A 22 -7.29 4.91 5.02
CA ILE A 22 -5.90 4.80 5.49
C ILE A 22 -5.44 6.13 6.09
N SER A 23 -4.74 6.06 7.23
CA SER A 23 -4.24 7.26 7.92
C SER A 23 -2.90 7.75 7.39
N SER A 24 -2.01 6.84 6.98
CA SER A 24 -0.69 7.20 6.41
C SER A 24 -0.10 6.09 5.57
N PHE A 25 0.79 6.49 4.64
CA PHE A 25 1.61 5.61 3.82
C PHE A 25 3.10 5.87 4.08
N ALA A 26 3.93 4.84 3.98
CA ALA A 26 5.37 4.94 3.99
C ALA A 26 5.97 3.96 2.97
N CYS A 27 7.09 4.35 2.36
CA CYS A 27 7.86 3.49 1.46
C CYS A 27 9.27 3.32 2.03
N ALA A 28 9.66 2.08 2.28
CA ALA A 28 11.03 1.76 2.69
C ALA A 28 11.97 1.72 1.47
N GLU A 29 13.26 1.97 1.68
CA GLU A 29 14.27 1.99 0.61
C GLU A 29 14.34 0.70 -0.22
N ASN A 30 13.97 -0.44 0.39
CA ASN A 30 13.92 -1.74 -0.29
C ASN A 30 12.61 -1.97 -1.09
N GLY A 31 11.80 -0.94 -1.29
CA GLY A 31 10.55 -1.03 -2.04
C GLY A 31 9.41 -1.72 -1.27
N ARG A 32 9.51 -1.86 0.06
CA ARG A 32 8.36 -2.27 0.88
C ARG A 32 7.43 -1.09 1.10
N LEU A 33 6.17 -1.26 0.74
CA LEU A 33 5.11 -0.30 1.08
C LEU A 33 4.52 -0.66 2.44
N MET A 34 4.29 0.37 3.25
CA MET A 34 3.68 0.26 4.55
C MET A 34 2.52 1.24 4.63
N PHE A 35 1.43 0.83 5.28
CA PHE A 35 0.35 1.75 5.59
C PHE A 35 -0.24 1.48 6.98
N SER A 36 -0.76 2.54 7.58
CA SER A 36 -1.41 2.49 8.89
C SER A 36 -2.91 2.66 8.74
N LEU A 37 -3.65 1.86 9.51
CA LEU A 37 -5.08 2.06 9.69
C LEU A 37 -5.31 2.99 10.89
N PRO A 38 -6.37 3.83 10.91
CA PRO A 38 -6.65 4.78 11.98
C PRO A 38 -6.70 4.16 13.38
N HIS A 39 -7.04 2.87 13.47
CA HIS A 39 -7.10 2.09 14.71
C HIS A 39 -6.15 0.88 14.72
N GLY A 40 -5.28 0.77 13.72
CA GLY A 40 -4.31 -0.31 13.61
C GLY A 40 -3.12 -0.06 14.55
N LYS A 41 -2.83 -1.03 15.42
CA LYS A 41 -1.66 -0.95 16.32
C LYS A 41 -0.33 -1.21 15.61
N VAL A 42 -0.36 -1.89 14.47
CA VAL A 42 0.81 -2.32 13.70
C VAL A 42 0.62 -1.91 12.24
N PRO A 43 1.63 -1.31 11.58
CA PRO A 43 1.54 -1.00 10.16
C PRO A 43 1.49 -2.27 9.33
N VAL A 44 0.66 -2.26 8.28
CA VAL A 44 0.57 -3.35 7.33
C VAL A 44 1.70 -3.22 6.32
N VAL A 45 2.47 -4.29 6.11
CA VAL A 45 3.59 -4.31 5.15
C VAL A 45 3.18 -5.09 3.91
N ILE A 46 3.23 -4.43 2.75
CA ILE A 46 2.95 -5.03 1.44
C ILE A 46 4.27 -5.18 0.69
N HIS A 47 4.60 -6.43 0.34
CA HIS A 47 5.77 -6.77 -0.44
C HIS A 47 5.40 -6.98 -1.92
N PRO A 48 6.13 -6.41 -2.88
CA PRO A 48 5.78 -6.50 -4.30
C PRO A 48 5.79 -7.94 -4.83
N GLN A 49 6.58 -8.84 -4.26
CA GLN A 49 6.61 -10.25 -4.69
C GLN A 49 5.43 -11.07 -4.17
N ASN A 50 4.97 -10.81 -2.94
CA ASN A 50 3.95 -11.63 -2.29
C ASN A 50 2.54 -11.12 -2.59
N ASN A 51 2.40 -9.81 -2.80
CA ASN A 51 1.13 -9.14 -3.05
C ASN A 51 1.27 -8.15 -4.22
N PRO A 52 1.67 -8.59 -5.42
CA PRO A 52 1.99 -7.70 -6.55
C PRO A 52 0.80 -6.82 -6.95
N GLU A 53 -0.41 -7.39 -6.94
CA GLU A 53 -1.61 -6.67 -7.36
C GLU A 53 -2.02 -5.59 -6.37
N ALA A 54 -2.04 -5.92 -5.07
CA ALA A 54 -2.33 -4.92 -4.04
C ALA A 54 -1.23 -3.85 -3.94
N TYR A 55 0.03 -4.23 -4.17
CA TYR A 55 1.15 -3.30 -4.25
C TYR A 55 0.96 -2.29 -5.39
N ARG A 56 0.60 -2.75 -6.59
CA ARG A 56 0.29 -1.89 -7.74
C ARG A 56 -0.88 -0.94 -7.46
N GLN A 57 -1.98 -1.46 -6.91
CA GLN A 57 -3.15 -0.65 -6.57
C GLN A 57 -2.82 0.43 -5.53
N LEU A 58 -1.96 0.13 -4.55
CA LEU A 58 -1.47 1.10 -3.59
C LEU A 58 -0.64 2.21 -4.25
N LEU A 59 0.28 1.86 -5.15
CA LEU A 59 1.06 2.85 -5.89
C LEU A 59 0.16 3.78 -6.71
N GLU A 60 -0.79 3.22 -7.45
CA GLU A 60 -1.74 3.99 -8.26
C GLU A 60 -2.60 4.92 -7.40
N TYR A 61 -3.05 4.45 -6.23
CA TYR A 61 -3.81 5.27 -5.30
C TYR A 61 -2.99 6.41 -4.72
N ILE A 62 -1.75 6.15 -4.29
CA ILE A 62 -0.86 7.18 -3.75
C ILE A 62 -0.56 8.24 -4.81
N GLU A 63 -0.27 7.83 -6.04
CA GLU A 63 -0.03 8.76 -7.16
C GLU A 63 -1.28 9.58 -7.47
N GLN A 64 -2.46 8.97 -7.53
CA GLN A 64 -3.73 9.67 -7.80
C GLN A 64 -4.12 10.67 -6.70
N THR A 65 -3.75 10.41 -5.44
CA THR A 65 -4.18 11.24 -4.29
C THR A 65 -3.15 12.29 -3.88
N THR A 66 -1.86 12.00 -4.05
CA THR A 66 -0.76 12.87 -3.61
C THR A 66 0.02 13.49 -4.76
N GLY A 67 -0.13 12.96 -5.98
CA GLY A 67 0.70 13.33 -7.14
C GLY A 67 2.15 12.81 -7.06
N GLN A 68 2.50 12.03 -6.02
CA GLN A 68 3.83 11.48 -5.87
C GLN A 68 3.93 10.09 -6.50
N SER A 69 4.84 9.95 -7.47
CA SER A 69 5.18 8.65 -8.04
C SER A 69 6.27 7.99 -7.19
N LEU A 70 5.91 6.92 -6.48
CA LEU A 70 6.85 6.10 -5.71
C LEU A 70 7.44 5.02 -6.60
N SER A 71 8.16 5.41 -7.67
CA SER A 71 8.93 4.46 -8.46
C SER A 71 10.12 3.97 -7.64
N GLY A 72 10.06 2.73 -7.15
CA GLY A 72 11.20 2.07 -6.51
C GLY A 72 12.37 1.99 -7.48
N GLY A 73 13.31 2.92 -7.36
CA GLY A 73 14.50 2.97 -8.20
C GLY A 73 15.02 4.40 -8.39
N ARG A 74 15.69 4.95 -7.38
CA ARG A 74 16.83 5.83 -7.69
C ARG A 74 17.87 4.91 -8.34
N LYS A 75 17.95 4.93 -9.67
CA LYS A 75 19.22 4.61 -10.32
C LYS A 75 20.19 5.70 -9.86
N GLY A 76 21.18 5.29 -9.07
CA GLY A 76 22.44 6.04 -8.99
C GLY A 76 23.14 6.06 -10.33
#